data_AF-A0A663EC14-F1
#
_entry.id   AF-A0A663EC14-F1
#
_cell.length_a   1.000
_cell.length_b   1.000
_cell.length_c   1.000
_cell.angle_alpha   90.00
_cell.angle_beta   90.00
_cell.angle_gamma   90.00
#
_symmetry.space_group_name_H-M   'P 1'
#
loop_
_entity.id
_entity.type
_entity.pdbx_description
1 polymer ?
#
loop_
_entity_poly.entity_id
_entity_poly.type
_entity_poly.pdbx_seq_one_letter_code
_entity_poly.pdbx_strand_id
1 'polypeptide(L)'
;METAVTRLETMFQKAESDLDYIQHRLEFEIMKSLPDNPAAEENPVAVLEELSVVKSRYKTLCMQLEKVSIEQRESMKGIRAALENTMKMIQAVQQHTDLERLPLSGEEQTAAQQLTCQTVKEMGSLVEEPPSHSGSPASGSSEESQFKPLTEETLMTVPRTIRSTVKLADLNNLYKELFNHFIVNKNRAALSVSQMNKMNMKATDSRIRILKELAIVELDKQGNVKLVV
;
A
#
# COMPACT_ATOMS: atom_id res chain seq x y z
N MET A 1 30.45 51.22 -44.94
CA MET A 1 29.25 50.78 -44.20
C MET A 1 28.38 49.89 -45.09
N GLU A 2 28.03 50.36 -46.29
CA GLU A 2 27.20 49.64 -47.28
C GLU A 2 27.69 48.21 -47.61
N THR A 3 28.97 48.02 -47.90
CA THR A 3 29.53 46.67 -48.18
C THR A 3 29.39 45.68 -47.03
N ALA A 4 29.46 46.17 -45.78
CA ALA A 4 29.27 45.32 -44.61
C ALA A 4 27.80 44.93 -44.42
N VAL A 5 26.87 45.85 -44.75
CA VAL A 5 25.43 45.59 -44.75
C VAL A 5 25.05 44.60 -45.83
N THR A 6 25.53 44.76 -47.08
CA THR A 6 25.29 43.79 -48.17
C THR A 6 25.85 42.41 -47.83
N ARG A 7 27.02 42.35 -47.18
CA ARG A 7 27.59 41.09 -46.72
C ARG A 7 26.74 40.43 -45.64
N LEU A 8 26.18 41.22 -44.72
CA LEU A 8 25.30 40.71 -43.68
C LEU A 8 23.97 40.22 -44.26
N GLU A 9 23.40 40.97 -45.20
CA GLU A 9 22.17 40.60 -45.92
C GLU A 9 22.33 39.29 -46.68
N THR A 10 23.45 39.11 -47.38
CA THR A 10 23.74 37.83 -48.07
C THR A 10 23.95 36.67 -47.10
N MET A 11 24.52 36.91 -45.92
CA MET A 11 24.58 35.88 -44.86
C MET A 11 23.19 35.51 -44.35
N PHE A 12 22.29 36.47 -44.18
CA PHE A 12 20.90 36.21 -43.77
C PHE A 12 20.12 35.46 -44.86
N GLN A 13 20.20 35.89 -46.11
CA GLN A 13 19.55 35.19 -47.24
C GLN A 13 20.04 33.74 -47.36
N LYS A 14 21.35 33.51 -47.17
CA LYS A 14 21.91 32.17 -47.14
C LYS A 14 21.39 31.37 -45.94
N ALA A 15 21.37 31.96 -44.74
CA ALA A 15 20.87 31.29 -43.55
C ALA A 15 19.39 30.91 -43.66
N GLU A 16 18.57 31.78 -44.25
CA GLU A 16 17.15 31.53 -44.55
C GLU A 16 17.00 30.37 -45.55
N SER A 17 17.73 30.42 -46.67
CA SER A 17 17.72 29.34 -47.66
C SER A 17 18.23 28.00 -47.10
N ASP A 18 19.24 28.02 -46.23
CA ASP A 18 19.75 26.83 -45.54
C ASP A 18 18.67 26.23 -44.59
N LEU A 19 17.92 27.09 -43.88
CA LEU A 19 16.82 26.65 -43.00
C LEU A 19 15.65 26.06 -43.80
N ASP A 20 15.27 26.69 -44.90
CA ASP A 20 14.22 26.18 -45.81
C ASP A 20 14.61 24.80 -46.36
N TYR A 21 15.87 24.63 -46.76
CA TYR A 21 16.38 23.34 -47.23
C TYR A 21 16.30 22.26 -46.14
N ILE A 22 16.67 22.59 -44.90
CA ILE A 22 16.57 21.66 -43.76
C ILE A 22 15.11 21.28 -43.52
N GLN A 23 14.19 22.25 -43.51
CA GLN A 23 12.77 22.02 -43.32
C GLN A 23 12.22 21.06 -44.38
N HIS A 24 12.44 21.35 -45.66
CA HIS A 24 11.94 20.50 -46.74
C HIS A 24 12.54 19.10 -46.73
N ARG A 25 13.83 18.95 -46.39
CA ARG A 25 14.44 17.63 -46.26
C ARG A 25 13.79 16.82 -45.14
N LEU A 26 13.54 17.45 -43.99
CA LEU A 26 12.86 16.81 -42.87
C LEU A 26 11.42 16.42 -43.21
N GLU A 27 10.65 17.32 -43.83
CA GLU A 27 9.28 17.04 -44.28
C GLU A 27 9.24 15.83 -45.23
N PHE A 28 10.15 15.80 -46.21
CA PHE A 28 10.26 14.69 -47.15
C PHE A 28 10.62 13.37 -46.44
N GLU A 29 11.61 13.39 -45.55
CA GLU A 29 12.00 12.19 -44.79
C GLU A 29 10.86 11.69 -43.90
N ILE A 30 10.14 12.58 -43.20
CA ILE A 30 8.99 12.25 -42.36
C ILE A 30 7.89 11.60 -43.22
N MET A 31 7.49 12.23 -44.32
CA MET A 31 6.46 11.69 -45.22
C MET A 31 6.85 10.33 -45.81
N LYS A 32 8.13 10.13 -46.13
CA LYS A 32 8.64 8.86 -46.65
C LYS A 32 8.67 7.76 -45.58
N SER A 33 8.93 8.13 -44.33
CA SER A 33 9.04 7.18 -43.21
C SER A 33 7.68 6.74 -42.64
N LEU A 34 6.61 7.48 -42.94
CA LEU A 34 5.29 7.21 -42.39
C LEU A 34 4.66 6.00 -43.08
N PRO A 35 4.20 4.98 -42.33
CA PRO A 35 3.44 3.87 -42.92
C PRO A 35 2.12 4.40 -43.52
N ASP A 36 1.59 3.73 -44.56
CA ASP A 36 0.36 4.12 -45.27
C ASP A 36 -0.89 4.23 -44.36
N ASN A 37 -0.81 3.72 -43.13
CA ASN A 37 -1.83 3.85 -42.11
C ASN A 37 -1.19 4.00 -40.71
N PRO A 38 -0.79 5.21 -40.29
CA PRO A 38 -0.24 5.42 -38.96
C PRO A 38 -1.35 5.21 -37.92
N ALA A 39 -1.07 4.39 -36.91
CA ALA A 39 -2.01 4.18 -35.81
C ALA A 39 -2.22 5.50 -35.06
N ALA A 40 -3.48 5.86 -34.77
CA ALA A 40 -3.82 7.09 -34.06
C ALA A 40 -3.15 7.20 -32.66
N GLU A 41 -2.73 6.06 -32.10
CA GLU A 41 -2.01 5.93 -30.82
C GLU A 41 -0.59 6.54 -30.83
N GLU A 42 0.00 6.80 -32.00
CA GLU A 42 1.36 7.35 -32.13
C GLU A 42 1.40 8.88 -32.21
N ASN A 43 0.23 9.55 -32.31
CA ASN A 43 0.17 11.00 -32.40
C ASN A 43 0.38 11.64 -31.00
N PRO A 44 1.50 12.35 -30.76
CA PRO A 44 1.78 12.94 -29.45
C PRO A 44 0.74 13.99 -29.03
N VAL A 45 0.09 14.68 -29.97
CA VAL A 45 -0.95 15.67 -29.66
C VAL A 45 -2.19 14.97 -29.11
N ALA A 46 -2.64 13.89 -29.76
CA ALA A 46 -3.80 13.12 -29.30
C ALA A 46 -3.54 12.47 -27.93
N VAL A 47 -2.35 11.90 -27.72
CA VAL A 47 -1.95 11.31 -26.43
C VAL A 47 -1.96 12.35 -25.30
N LEU A 48 -1.51 13.59 -25.56
CA LEU A 48 -1.54 14.66 -24.56
C LEU A 48 -2.97 15.08 -24.18
N GLU A 49 -3.89 15.10 -25.15
CA GLU A 49 -5.31 15.36 -24.90
C GLU A 49 -5.94 14.26 -24.07
N GLU A 50 -5.73 12.99 -24.43
CA GLU A 50 -6.21 11.83 -23.68
C GLU A 50 -5.67 11.82 -22.25
N LEU A 51 -4.38 12.09 -22.07
CA LEU A 51 -3.74 12.17 -20.75
C LEU A 51 -4.37 13.26 -19.89
N SER A 52 -4.75 14.39 -20.50
CA SER A 52 -5.44 15.48 -19.81
C SER A 52 -6.83 15.06 -19.32
N VAL A 53 -7.56 14.31 -20.15
CA VAL A 53 -8.86 13.74 -19.79
C VAL A 53 -8.73 12.71 -18.67
N VAL A 54 -7.76 11.78 -18.75
CA VAL A 54 -7.52 10.78 -17.71
C VAL A 54 -7.15 11.45 -16.38
N LYS A 55 -6.30 12.48 -16.42
CA LYS A 55 -5.89 13.25 -15.25
C LYS A 55 -7.07 13.97 -14.59
N SER A 56 -7.97 14.56 -15.37
CA SER A 56 -9.16 15.22 -14.83
C SER A 56 -10.11 14.21 -14.18
N ARG A 57 -10.34 13.06 -14.83
CA ARG A 57 -11.18 11.99 -14.31
C ARG A 57 -10.63 11.39 -13.02
N TYR A 58 -9.31 11.19 -12.94
CA TYR A 58 -8.64 10.75 -11.72
C TYR A 58 -8.86 11.73 -10.56
N LYS A 59 -8.65 13.03 -10.79
CA LYS A 59 -8.88 14.06 -9.76
C LYS A 59 -10.33 14.06 -9.26
N THR A 60 -11.30 13.96 -10.16
CA THR A 60 -12.72 13.86 -9.80
C THR A 60 -12.99 12.63 -8.94
N LEU A 61 -12.43 11.48 -9.30
CA LEU A 61 -12.60 10.24 -8.54
C LEU A 61 -11.99 10.34 -7.13
N CYS A 62 -10.81 10.96 -6.99
CA CYS A 62 -10.19 11.21 -5.69
C CYS A 62 -11.08 12.08 -4.79
N MET A 63 -11.64 13.18 -5.33
CA MET A 63 -12.54 14.05 -4.58
C MET A 63 -13.82 13.31 -4.15
N GLN A 64 -14.38 12.47 -5.03
CA GLN A 64 -15.55 11.66 -4.69
C GLN A 64 -15.24 10.64 -3.59
N LEU A 65 -14.09 9.97 -3.67
CA LEU A 65 -13.66 9.00 -2.66
C LEU A 65 -13.47 9.66 -1.29
N GLU A 66 -12.83 10.84 -1.25
CA GLU A 66 -12.65 11.60 -0.01
C GLU A 66 -13.99 11.99 0.61
N LYS A 67 -14.93 12.49 -0.21
CA LYS A 67 -16.29 12.80 0.25
C LYS A 67 -16.99 11.58 0.84
N VAL A 68 -16.98 10.45 0.14
CA VAL A 68 -17.61 9.20 0.63
C VAL A 68 -16.95 8.73 1.92
N SER A 69 -15.62 8.81 2.02
CA SER A 69 -14.89 8.42 3.24
C SER A 69 -15.28 9.28 4.45
N ILE A 70 -15.43 10.60 4.24
CA ILE A 70 -15.90 11.53 5.27
C ILE A 70 -17.33 11.18 5.71
N GLU A 71 -18.25 11.00 4.75
CA GLU A 71 -19.65 10.65 5.02
C GLU A 71 -19.78 9.31 5.74
N GLN A 72 -19.01 8.29 5.34
CA GLN A 72 -18.98 6.98 6.00
C GLN A 72 -18.48 7.09 7.45
N ARG A 73 -17.40 7.85 7.67
CA ARG A 73 -16.86 8.08 9.01
C ARG A 73 -17.86 8.79 9.92
N GLU A 74 -18.55 9.80 9.39
CA GLU A 74 -19.57 10.56 10.12
C GLU A 74 -20.81 9.73 10.40
N SER A 75 -21.29 8.96 9.42
CA SER A 75 -22.40 8.01 9.57
C SER A 75 -22.08 6.96 10.63
N MET A 76 -20.92 6.32 10.57
CA MET A 76 -20.48 5.35 11.58
C MET A 76 -20.35 5.96 12.97
N LYS A 77 -19.87 7.21 13.07
CA LYS A 77 -19.84 7.94 14.34
C LYS A 77 -21.25 8.19 14.88
N GLY A 78 -22.21 8.55 14.01
CA GLY A 78 -23.61 8.73 14.36
C GLY A 78 -24.26 7.43 14.86
N ILE A 79 -24.06 6.33 14.14
CA ILE A 79 -24.57 5.00 14.52
C ILE A 79 -24.05 4.59 15.90
N ARG A 80 -22.74 4.71 16.14
CA ARG A 80 -22.15 4.45 17.46
C ARG A 80 -22.82 5.26 18.57
N ALA A 81 -22.93 6.58 18.37
CA ALA A 81 -23.51 7.46 19.38
C ALA A 81 -24.99 7.13 19.66
N ALA A 82 -25.77 6.83 18.63
CA ALA A 82 -27.17 6.44 18.77
C ALA A 82 -27.31 5.12 19.53
N LEU A 83 -26.46 4.13 19.23
CA LEU A 83 -26.45 2.85 19.92
C LEU A 83 -26.07 3.01 21.40
N GLU A 84 -25.01 3.76 21.70
CA GLU A 84 -24.58 4.04 23.09
C GLU A 84 -25.66 4.75 23.89
N ASN A 85 -26.32 5.76 23.31
CA ASN A 85 -27.42 6.46 23.97
C ASN A 85 -28.62 5.56 24.21
N THR A 86 -28.96 4.70 23.25
CA THR A 86 -30.05 3.73 23.38
C THR A 86 -29.75 2.72 24.49
N MET A 87 -28.51 2.21 24.55
CA MET A 87 -28.08 1.29 25.59
C MET A 87 -28.14 1.92 26.99
N LYS A 88 -27.72 3.19 27.12
CA LYS A 88 -27.85 3.95 28.38
C LYS A 88 -29.32 4.14 28.78
N MET A 89 -30.20 4.45 27.83
CA MET A 89 -31.62 4.63 28.08
C MET A 89 -32.29 3.32 28.51
N ILE A 90 -31.99 2.21 27.85
CA ILE A 90 -32.46 0.87 28.24
C ILE A 90 -32.00 0.54 29.65
N GLN A 91 -30.72 0.80 29.97
CA GLN A 91 -30.17 0.57 31.30
C GLN A 91 -30.90 1.39 32.38
N ALA A 92 -31.21 2.67 32.12
CA ALA A 92 -31.95 3.49 33.06
C ALA A 92 -33.37 2.94 33.32
N VAL A 93 -34.08 2.53 32.26
CA VAL A 93 -35.43 1.94 32.39
C VAL A 93 -35.38 0.62 33.16
N GLN A 94 -34.40 -0.24 32.89
CA GLN A 94 -34.21 -1.51 33.61
C GLN A 94 -34.00 -1.28 35.11
N GLN A 95 -33.18 -0.28 35.48
CA GLN A 95 -32.93 0.09 36.88
C GLN A 95 -34.19 0.56 37.62
N HIS A 96 -35.17 1.14 36.92
CA HIS A 96 -36.42 1.60 37.52
C HIS A 96 -37.51 0.53 37.59
N THR A 97 -37.36 -0.60 36.89
CA THR A 97 -38.41 -1.62 36.73
C THR A 97 -38.06 -2.95 37.40
N ASP A 98 -36.94 -3.02 38.14
CA ASP A 98 -36.40 -4.24 38.77
C ASP A 98 -36.29 -5.45 37.81
N LEU A 99 -36.06 -5.19 36.51
CA LEU A 99 -35.82 -6.25 35.54
C LEU A 99 -34.35 -6.70 35.61
N GLU A 100 -34.15 -8.00 35.76
CA GLU A 100 -32.82 -8.62 35.77
C GLU A 100 -32.08 -8.38 34.44
N ARG A 101 -30.84 -7.91 34.52
CA ARG A 101 -30.04 -7.57 33.34
C ARG A 101 -29.40 -8.83 32.77
N LEU A 102 -29.80 -9.22 31.57
CA LEU A 102 -29.09 -10.27 30.83
C LEU A 102 -27.82 -9.69 30.21
N PRO A 103 -26.67 -10.39 30.32
CA PRO A 103 -25.46 -9.99 29.63
C PRO A 103 -25.68 -10.10 28.11
N LEU A 104 -24.98 -9.24 27.36
CA LEU A 104 -24.98 -9.32 25.89
C LEU A 104 -24.53 -10.72 25.46
N SER A 105 -25.22 -11.29 24.49
CA SER A 105 -24.81 -12.54 23.87
C SER A 105 -23.45 -12.40 23.18
N GLY A 106 -22.79 -13.52 22.92
CA GLY A 106 -21.46 -13.53 22.29
C GLY A 106 -21.43 -12.78 20.96
N GLU A 107 -22.49 -12.88 20.14
CA GLU A 107 -22.63 -12.19 18.86
C GLU A 107 -22.82 -10.68 19.01
N GLU A 108 -23.64 -10.25 19.97
CA GLU A 108 -23.85 -8.84 20.27
C GLU A 108 -22.57 -8.18 20.81
N GLN A 109 -21.79 -8.93 21.58
CA GLN A 109 -20.53 -8.42 22.14
C GLN A 109 -19.45 -8.27 21.07
N THR A 110 -19.34 -9.19 20.11
CA THR A 110 -18.46 -9.01 18.94
C THR A 110 -18.94 -7.88 18.05
N ALA A 111 -20.25 -7.75 17.80
CA ALA A 111 -20.80 -6.64 17.03
C ALA A 111 -20.50 -5.27 17.67
N ALA A 112 -20.65 -5.16 19.00
CA ALA A 112 -20.32 -3.95 19.74
C ALA A 112 -18.81 -3.60 19.66
N GLN A 113 -17.93 -4.60 19.71
CA GLN A 113 -16.48 -4.41 19.56
C GLN A 113 -16.11 -3.94 18.15
N GLN A 114 -16.69 -4.54 17.11
CA GLN A 114 -16.48 -4.11 15.72
C GLN A 114 -16.95 -2.68 15.49
N LEU A 115 -18.03 -2.28 16.16
CA LEU A 115 -18.53 -0.91 16.12
C LEU A 115 -17.72 0.03 17.01
N THR A 116 -16.82 -0.47 17.86
CA THR A 116 -16.03 0.29 18.86
C THR A 116 -16.91 0.99 19.91
N CYS A 117 -18.08 0.43 20.22
CA CYS A 117 -18.98 0.95 21.25
C CYS A 117 -18.47 0.54 22.64
N GLN A 118 -18.51 1.45 23.62
CA GLN A 118 -18.11 1.10 24.98
C GLN A 118 -19.07 0.07 25.57
N THR A 119 -18.58 -1.15 25.80
CA THR A 119 -19.29 -2.15 26.60
C THR A 119 -19.16 -1.73 28.06
N VAL A 120 -20.27 -1.45 28.72
CA VAL A 120 -20.30 -1.19 30.16
C VAL A 120 -19.77 -2.46 30.85
N LYS A 121 -18.49 -2.45 31.25
CA LYS A 121 -17.95 -3.47 32.15
C LYS A 121 -18.74 -3.38 33.45
N GLU A 122 -19.38 -4.48 33.82
CA GLU A 122 -19.92 -4.66 35.15
C GLU A 122 -18.83 -4.42 36.18
N MET A 123 -19.04 -3.40 37.03
CA MET A 123 -18.31 -3.20 38.27
C MET A 123 -18.78 -4.30 39.24
N GLY A 124 -18.20 -5.49 39.11
CA GLY A 124 -18.39 -6.62 40.01
C GLY A 124 -17.29 -6.70 41.05
N SER A 125 -17.59 -6.21 42.25
CA SER A 125 -17.16 -6.71 43.56
C SER A 125 -15.66 -6.95 43.87
N LEU A 126 -15.15 -6.04 44.71
CA LEU A 126 -14.04 -6.19 45.64
C LEU A 126 -14.22 -7.44 46.54
N VAL A 127 -13.32 -8.43 46.48
CA VAL A 127 -12.92 -9.29 47.62
C VAL A 127 -11.48 -9.79 47.39
N GLU A 128 -10.58 -9.39 48.28
CA GLU A 128 -9.26 -9.99 48.54
C GLU A 128 -9.41 -11.40 49.15
N GLU A 129 -8.64 -12.39 48.68
CA GLU A 129 -7.54 -12.99 49.46
C GLU A 129 -6.73 -14.06 48.65
N PRO A 130 -5.46 -14.34 49.02
CA PRO A 130 -4.48 -15.25 48.37
C PRO A 130 -4.64 -16.72 48.89
N PRO A 131 -3.86 -17.79 48.51
CA PRO A 131 -2.39 -17.80 48.38
C PRO A 131 -1.69 -18.89 47.51
N SER A 132 -0.34 -18.84 47.55
CA SER A 132 0.61 -19.97 47.54
C SER A 132 1.09 -20.62 46.22
N HIS A 133 2.35 -20.31 45.93
CA HIS A 133 3.46 -21.14 45.44
C HIS A 133 3.20 -22.59 45.00
N SER A 134 3.69 -22.96 43.81
CA SER A 134 4.59 -24.14 43.65
C SER A 134 5.22 -24.21 42.25
N GLY A 135 6.55 -24.36 42.21
CA GLY A 135 7.26 -25.32 41.35
C GLY A 135 7.41 -25.09 39.84
N SER A 136 8.59 -24.58 39.46
CA SER A 136 9.30 -24.62 38.13
C SER A 136 9.46 -26.04 37.54
N PRO A 137 10.12 -26.32 36.37
CA PRO A 137 10.62 -25.47 35.25
C PRO A 137 10.19 -25.98 33.85
N ALA A 138 10.30 -25.14 32.80
CA ALA A 138 11.00 -25.47 31.55
C ALA A 138 10.76 -24.41 30.46
N SER A 139 11.87 -23.93 29.92
CA SER A 139 12.00 -22.96 28.83
C SER A 139 11.19 -23.30 27.57
N GLY A 140 10.51 -22.30 27.02
CA GLY A 140 9.94 -22.30 25.68
C GLY A 140 9.92 -20.87 25.13
N SER A 141 10.81 -20.60 24.18
CA SER A 141 11.00 -19.42 23.32
C SER A 141 9.94 -18.29 23.37
N SER A 142 10.33 -17.14 23.92
CA SER A 142 9.59 -15.88 23.82
C SER A 142 9.72 -15.16 22.45
N GLU A 143 10.46 -15.73 21.48
CA GLU A 143 10.83 -15.05 20.23
C GLU A 143 9.85 -15.31 19.05
N GLU A 144 9.06 -16.40 19.06
CA GLU A 144 8.01 -16.62 18.03
C GLU A 144 6.84 -15.63 18.15
N SER A 145 6.65 -15.03 19.32
CA SER A 145 5.56 -14.07 19.59
C SER A 145 5.75 -12.71 18.89
N GLN A 146 6.89 -12.46 18.24
CA GLN A 146 7.18 -11.18 17.58
C GLN A 146 6.90 -11.20 16.07
N PHE A 147 6.72 -12.36 15.46
CA PHE A 147 6.44 -12.44 14.03
C PHE A 147 5.04 -11.89 13.72
N LYS A 148 4.99 -10.75 13.03
CA LYS A 148 3.74 -10.15 12.54
C LYS A 148 3.59 -10.47 11.05
N PRO A 149 2.66 -11.36 10.66
CA PRO A 149 2.43 -11.65 9.24
C PRO A 149 1.90 -10.41 8.52
N LEU A 150 2.14 -10.34 7.21
CA LEU A 150 1.60 -9.29 6.36
C LEU A 150 0.08 -9.45 6.22
N THR A 151 -0.63 -8.36 6.40
CA THR A 151 -2.07 -8.28 6.14
C THR A 151 -2.33 -7.78 4.72
N GLU A 152 -3.54 -8.04 4.20
CA GLU A 152 -3.95 -7.60 2.87
C GLU A 152 -3.86 -6.06 2.75
N GLU A 153 -4.22 -5.33 3.80
CA GLU A 153 -4.07 -3.87 3.88
C GLU A 153 -2.62 -3.41 3.66
N THR A 154 -1.64 -4.10 4.25
CA THR A 154 -0.22 -3.77 4.06
C THR A 154 0.20 -4.04 2.62
N LEU A 155 -0.25 -5.15 2.03
CA LEU A 155 0.05 -5.48 0.63
C LEU A 155 -0.59 -4.48 -0.36
N MET A 156 -1.72 -3.85 -0.01
CA MET A 156 -2.37 -2.84 -0.84
C MET A 156 -1.59 -1.52 -0.93
N THR A 157 -0.64 -1.26 -0.03
CA THR A 157 0.26 -0.09 -0.11
C THR A 157 1.27 -0.19 -1.25
N VAL A 158 1.52 -1.41 -1.74
CA VAL A 158 2.49 -1.68 -2.81
C VAL A 158 1.82 -1.49 -4.19
N PRO A 159 2.51 -0.89 -5.18
CA PRO A 159 1.97 -0.71 -6.53
C PRO A 159 1.45 -2.01 -7.18
N ARG A 160 0.28 -1.91 -7.84
CA ARG A 160 -0.41 -3.05 -8.46
C ARG A 160 0.49 -3.85 -9.41
N THR A 161 1.38 -3.18 -10.15
CA THR A 161 2.29 -3.76 -11.15
C THR A 161 3.17 -4.88 -10.60
N ILE A 162 3.61 -4.76 -9.35
CA ILE A 162 4.39 -5.81 -8.67
C ILE A 162 3.51 -6.70 -7.80
N ARG A 163 2.47 -6.12 -7.16
CA ARG A 163 1.54 -6.84 -6.29
C ARG A 163 0.78 -7.97 -7.01
N SER A 164 0.34 -7.78 -8.25
CA SER A 164 -0.45 -8.77 -8.98
C SER A 164 0.30 -10.06 -9.32
N THR A 165 1.62 -10.08 -9.12
CA THR A 165 2.48 -11.22 -9.49
C THR A 165 2.63 -12.26 -8.39
N VAL A 166 2.16 -11.98 -7.15
CA VAL A 166 2.41 -12.81 -5.97
C VAL A 166 1.15 -12.92 -5.10
N LYS A 167 0.87 -14.12 -4.59
CA LYS A 167 -0.20 -14.36 -3.60
C LYS A 167 0.29 -14.01 -2.19
N LEU A 168 -0.57 -13.39 -1.36
CA LEU A 168 -0.24 -13.00 0.02
C LEU A 168 0.26 -14.19 0.86
N ALA A 169 -0.38 -15.36 0.74
CA ALA A 169 0.02 -16.56 1.47
C ALA A 169 1.47 -16.99 1.13
N ASP A 170 1.83 -16.97 -0.15
CA ASP A 170 3.18 -17.33 -0.60
C ASP A 170 4.23 -16.31 -0.15
N LEU A 171 3.86 -15.02 -0.11
CA LEU A 171 4.72 -13.95 0.38
C LEU A 171 4.97 -14.06 1.89
N ASN A 172 3.91 -14.34 2.66
CA ASN A 172 4.00 -14.55 4.10
C ASN A 172 4.80 -15.80 4.47
N ASN A 173 4.69 -16.87 3.69
CA ASN A 173 5.52 -18.05 3.87
C ASN A 173 7.01 -17.71 3.70
N LEU A 174 7.37 -16.98 2.63
CA LEU A 174 8.75 -16.53 2.41
C LEU A 174 9.24 -15.61 3.53
N TYR A 175 8.41 -14.66 3.98
CA TYR A 175 8.76 -13.76 5.07
C TYR A 175 8.99 -14.53 6.38
N LYS A 176 8.13 -15.52 6.69
CA LYS A 176 8.31 -16.37 7.86
C LYS A 176 9.62 -17.17 7.81
N GLU A 177 9.96 -17.72 6.65
CA GLU A 177 11.23 -18.43 6.44
C GLU A 177 12.44 -17.50 6.65
N LEU A 178 12.39 -16.28 6.11
CA LEU A 178 13.41 -15.26 6.32
C LEU A 178 13.52 -14.85 7.79
N PHE A 179 12.39 -14.62 8.45
CA PHE A 179 12.35 -14.29 9.87
C PHE A 179 12.98 -15.39 10.72
N ASN A 180 12.65 -16.65 10.44
CA ASN A 180 13.27 -17.79 11.13
C ASN A 180 14.78 -17.85 10.88
N HIS A 181 15.24 -17.56 9.67
CA HIS A 181 16.67 -17.55 9.36
C HIS A 181 17.44 -16.43 10.08
N PHE A 182 16.94 -15.20 10.04
CA PHE A 182 17.68 -14.04 10.57
C PHE A 182 17.48 -13.83 12.08
N ILE A 183 16.27 -14.06 12.59
CA ILE A 183 15.90 -13.79 13.98
C ILE A 183 16.05 -15.04 14.84
N VAL A 184 15.36 -16.13 14.48
CA VAL A 184 15.34 -17.36 15.30
C VAL A 184 16.70 -18.06 15.27
N ASN A 185 17.29 -18.23 14.09
CA ASN A 185 18.60 -18.88 13.93
C ASN A 185 19.78 -17.92 14.15
N LYS A 186 19.53 -16.63 14.39
CA LYS A 186 20.54 -15.57 14.65
C LYS A 186 21.63 -15.46 13.58
N ASN A 187 21.31 -15.79 12.32
CA ASN A 187 22.23 -15.66 11.21
C ASN A 187 22.32 -14.20 10.76
N ARG A 188 23.53 -13.63 10.72
CA ARG A 188 23.76 -12.22 10.34
C ARG A 188 24.19 -12.03 8.88
N ALA A 189 24.47 -13.12 8.17
CA ALA A 189 24.93 -13.08 6.79
C ALA A 189 23.78 -12.78 5.82
N ALA A 190 24.00 -11.87 4.87
CA ALA A 190 23.03 -11.60 3.81
C ALA A 190 22.81 -12.85 2.95
N LEU A 191 21.59 -13.00 2.43
CA LEU A 191 21.22 -14.13 1.58
C LEU A 191 20.99 -13.71 0.14
N SER A 192 21.64 -14.36 -0.80
CA SER A 192 21.27 -14.29 -2.21
C SER A 192 20.02 -15.14 -2.50
N VAL A 193 19.30 -14.82 -3.57
CA VAL A 193 18.14 -15.60 -4.04
C VAL A 193 18.52 -17.07 -4.31
N SER A 194 19.73 -17.32 -4.81
CA SER A 194 20.25 -18.67 -5.04
C SER A 194 20.42 -19.45 -3.73
N GLN A 195 20.94 -18.81 -2.68
CA GLN A 195 21.08 -19.44 -1.36
C GLN A 195 19.72 -19.70 -0.72
N MET A 196 18.77 -18.78 -0.86
CA MET A 196 17.40 -18.98 -0.36
C MET A 196 16.75 -20.20 -1.01
N ASN A 197 16.85 -20.33 -2.33
CA ASN A 197 16.31 -21.50 -3.05
C ASN A 197 17.01 -22.81 -2.65
N LYS A 198 18.32 -22.80 -2.35
CA LYS A 198 19.04 -23.97 -1.80
C LYS A 198 18.55 -24.36 -0.40
N MET A 199 18.04 -23.41 0.37
CA MET A 199 17.44 -23.64 1.69
C MET A 199 15.94 -23.96 1.60
N ASN A 200 15.45 -24.38 0.42
CA ASN A 200 14.04 -24.67 0.12
C ASN A 200 13.09 -23.49 0.28
N MET A 201 13.59 -22.26 0.37
CA MET A 201 12.75 -21.08 0.35
C MET A 201 12.29 -20.83 -1.07
N LYS A 202 11.00 -20.58 -1.29
CA LYS A 202 10.46 -20.24 -2.63
C LYS A 202 10.73 -18.78 -2.96
N ALA A 203 12.00 -18.43 -3.11
CA ALA A 203 12.47 -17.08 -3.31
C ALA A 203 12.41 -16.69 -4.79
N THR A 204 11.60 -15.69 -5.10
CA THR A 204 11.56 -15.05 -6.42
C THR A 204 11.86 -13.57 -6.30
N ASP A 205 12.47 -12.99 -7.32
CA ASP A 205 12.80 -11.56 -7.36
C ASP A 205 11.57 -10.67 -7.13
N SER A 206 10.40 -11.08 -7.64
CA SER A 206 9.14 -10.39 -7.40
C SER A 206 8.75 -10.35 -5.93
N ARG A 207 8.87 -11.47 -5.20
CA ARG A 207 8.54 -11.57 -3.77
C ARG A 207 9.49 -10.71 -2.94
N ILE A 208 10.79 -10.77 -3.24
CA ILE A 208 11.82 -9.99 -2.53
C ILE A 208 11.62 -8.49 -2.79
N ARG A 209 11.31 -8.11 -4.04
CA ARG A 209 11.03 -6.72 -4.39
C ARG A 209 9.81 -6.17 -3.63
N ILE A 210 8.75 -6.96 -3.48
CA ILE A 210 7.59 -6.57 -2.66
C ILE A 210 7.98 -6.39 -1.20
N LEU A 211 8.74 -7.31 -0.60
CA LEU A 211 9.21 -7.18 0.79
C LEU A 211 10.11 -5.95 0.99
N LYS A 212 10.90 -5.57 -0.02
CA LYS A 212 11.73 -4.37 0.01
C LYS A 212 10.88 -3.09 0.00
N GLU A 213 9.87 -3.01 -0.87
CA GLU A 213 8.95 -1.87 -0.92
C GLU A 213 8.17 -1.71 0.40
N LEU A 214 7.91 -2.82 1.10
CA LEU A 214 7.31 -2.82 2.43
C LEU A 214 8.31 -2.51 3.57
N ALA A 215 9.56 -2.20 3.24
CA ALA A 215 10.65 -1.94 4.18
C ALA A 215 10.90 -3.08 5.19
N ILE A 216 10.58 -4.32 4.82
CA ILE A 216 10.81 -5.52 5.64
C ILE A 216 12.20 -6.10 5.40
N VAL A 217 12.72 -5.93 4.17
CA VAL A 217 14.05 -6.39 3.79
C VAL A 217 14.84 -5.28 3.10
N GLU A 218 16.14 -5.27 3.34
CA GLU A 218 17.11 -4.45 2.63
C GLU A 218 17.90 -5.28 1.62
N LEU A 219 18.28 -4.64 0.52
CA LEU A 219 19.16 -5.23 -0.49
C LEU A 219 20.50 -4.51 -0.48
N ASP A 220 21.60 -5.28 -0.42
CA ASP A 220 22.94 -4.72 -0.60
C ASP A 220 23.25 -4.37 -2.06
N LYS A 221 24.44 -3.81 -2.32
CA LYS A 221 24.88 -3.44 -3.68
C LYS A 221 25.00 -4.63 -4.63
N GLN A 222 25.08 -5.85 -4.10
CA GLN A 222 25.11 -7.10 -4.86
C GLN A 222 23.73 -7.77 -4.98
N GLY A 223 22.68 -7.19 -4.40
CA GLY A 223 21.32 -7.73 -4.43
C GLY A 223 21.04 -8.81 -3.38
N ASN A 224 21.88 -8.96 -2.35
CA ASN A 224 21.62 -9.88 -1.26
C ASN A 224 20.65 -9.28 -0.24
N VAL A 225 19.79 -10.14 0.30
CA VAL A 225 18.70 -9.82 1.22
C VAL A 225 19.17 -9.86 2.66
N LYS A 226 18.80 -8.83 3.43
CA LYS A 226 18.83 -8.83 4.90
C LYS A 226 17.48 -8.41 5.45
N LEU A 227 17.10 -8.98 6.59
CA LEU A 227 15.90 -8.53 7.30
C LEU A 227 16.18 -7.18 7.98
N VAL A 228 15.25 -6.24 7.87
CA VAL A 228 15.25 -5.00 8.65
C VAL A 228 14.68 -5.35 10.03
N VAL A 229 15.47 -5.18 11.08
CA VAL A 229 15.11 -5.47 12.49
C VAL A 229 14.98 -4.17 13.25
#